data_AF-A0A929APB2-F1
#
_entry.id   AF-A0A929APB2-F1
#
_cell.length_a   1.000
_cell.length_b   1.000
_cell.length_c   1.000
_cell.angle_alpha   90.00
_cell.angle_beta   90.00
_cell.angle_gamma   90.00
#
_symmetry.space_group_name_H-M   'P 1'
#
loop_
_entity.id
_entity.type
_entity.pdbx_description
1 polymer ?
#
loop_
_entity_poly.entity_id
_entity_poly.type
_entity_poly.pdbx_seq_one_letter_code
_entity_poly.pdbx_strand_id
1 'polypeptide(L)'
;MLSQDEFEELITDTNKRIEGDIRWLDDEDHSPAVEFRVEVVSDAGYPIFIKGSYNELAQKLSYVIIHRAAGRIYGLDLGQDHRNPDGEQVGEKHKHRWDELYRDKKAYVPPDITAPITEPVTIWQQFCLESRITHNGIMQEPPPLQLDLFL
;
A
#
# COMPACT_ATOMS: atom_id res chain seq x y z
N MET A 1 21.36 1.39 -4.58
CA MET A 1 20.27 2.39 -4.63
C MET A 1 19.41 1.98 -5.80
N LEU A 2 18.09 1.86 -5.63
CA LEU A 2 17.20 1.44 -6.72
C LEU A 2 17.17 2.53 -7.78
N SER A 3 17.57 2.20 -9.01
CA SER A 3 17.54 3.16 -10.12
C SER A 3 16.12 3.35 -10.65
N GLN A 4 15.91 4.38 -11.48
CA GLN A 4 14.61 4.58 -12.13
C GLN A 4 14.29 3.41 -13.06
N ASP A 5 15.25 2.94 -13.85
CA ASP A 5 15.03 1.83 -14.79
C ASP A 5 14.68 0.53 -14.05
N GLU A 6 15.38 0.23 -12.94
CA GLU A 6 15.08 -0.94 -12.10
C GLU A 6 13.68 -0.85 -11.49
N PHE A 7 13.27 0.35 -11.05
CA PHE A 7 11.93 0.57 -10.52
C PHE A 7 10.85 0.41 -11.60
N GLU A 8 11.05 0.99 -12.78
CA GLU A 8 10.10 0.91 -13.90
C GLU A 8 9.96 -0.54 -14.41
N GLU A 9 11.05 -1.30 -14.46
CA GLU A 9 11.01 -2.74 -14.77
C GLU A 9 10.18 -3.50 -13.72
N LEU A 10 10.48 -3.28 -12.43
CA LEU A 10 9.81 -3.96 -11.32
C LEU A 10 8.30 -3.67 -11.28
N ILE A 11 7.91 -2.39 -11.37
CA ILE A 11 6.49 -2.02 -11.23
C ILE A 11 5.67 -2.49 -12.44
N THR A 12 6.29 -2.60 -13.62
CA THR A 12 5.62 -3.08 -14.83
C THR A 12 5.66 -4.59 -15.04
N ASP A 13 6.47 -5.35 -14.29
CA ASP A 13 6.48 -6.82 -14.35
C ASP A 13 5.10 -7.41 -13.98
N THR A 14 4.55 -8.24 -14.85
CA THR A 14 3.25 -8.91 -14.65
C THR A 14 3.34 -10.23 -13.89
N ASN A 15 4.55 -10.74 -13.62
CA ASN A 15 4.76 -12.02 -12.93
C ASN A 15 4.81 -11.88 -11.40
N LYS A 16 4.62 -10.66 -10.88
CA LYS A 16 4.50 -10.39 -9.45
C LYS A 16 3.23 -11.03 -8.90
N ARG A 17 3.36 -11.80 -7.84
CA ARG A 17 2.25 -12.49 -7.19
C ARG A 17 2.40 -12.62 -5.70
N ILE A 18 1.27 -12.65 -5.01
CA ILE A 18 1.16 -13.01 -3.60
C ILE A 18 0.50 -14.38 -3.52
N GLU A 19 1.08 -15.28 -2.74
CA GLU A 19 0.52 -16.61 -2.51
C GLU A 19 -0.17 -16.67 -1.15
N GLY A 20 -1.42 -17.13 -1.14
CA GLY A 20 -2.19 -17.36 0.08
C GLY A 20 -3.00 -16.16 0.57
N ASP A 21 -3.71 -16.39 1.68
CA ASP A 21 -4.63 -15.41 2.25
C ASP A 21 -3.89 -14.30 3.00
N ILE A 22 -4.48 -13.11 2.99
CA ILE A 22 -4.02 -11.97 3.79
C ILE A 22 -4.99 -11.80 4.96
N ARG A 23 -4.43 -11.66 6.16
CA ARG A 23 -5.16 -11.37 7.39
C ARG A 23 -4.59 -10.12 8.03
N TRP A 24 -5.48 -9.29 8.54
CA TRP A 24 -5.16 -8.15 9.36
C TRP A 24 -4.82 -8.59 10.78
N LEU A 25 -3.79 -7.99 11.35
CA LEU A 25 -3.30 -8.21 12.70
C LEU A 25 -3.31 -6.88 13.43
N ASP A 26 -3.42 -6.92 14.75
CA ASP A 26 -3.28 -5.72 15.57
C ASP A 26 -1.87 -5.13 15.38
N ASP A 27 -1.81 -3.79 15.32
CA ASP A 27 -0.56 -3.06 15.31
C ASP A 27 0.21 -3.26 16.63
N GLU A 28 1.56 -3.30 16.57
CA GLU A 28 2.42 -3.64 17.72
C GLU A 28 2.23 -2.67 18.90
N ASP A 29 1.86 -1.43 18.61
CA ASP A 29 1.63 -0.38 19.61
C ASP A 29 0.21 -0.42 20.21
N HIS A 30 -0.60 -1.44 19.89
CA HIS A 30 -2.02 -1.53 20.27
C HIS A 30 -2.83 -0.27 19.91
N SER A 31 -2.44 0.37 18.80
CA SER A 31 -3.22 1.46 18.22
C SER A 31 -4.53 0.89 17.64
N PRO A 32 -5.56 1.72 17.38
CA PRO A 32 -6.78 1.24 16.71
C PRO A 32 -6.55 0.89 15.22
N ALA A 33 -5.30 0.83 14.77
CA ALA A 33 -4.95 0.37 13.45
C ALA A 33 -4.70 -1.14 13.44
N VAL A 34 -5.02 -1.75 12.31
CA VAL A 34 -4.60 -3.10 11.98
C VAL A 34 -3.67 -3.07 10.79
N GLU A 35 -2.78 -4.05 10.71
CA GLU A 35 -1.80 -4.16 9.64
C GLU A 35 -1.62 -5.58 9.13
N PHE A 36 -1.04 -5.69 7.95
CA PHE A 36 -0.52 -6.95 7.44
C PHE A 36 0.82 -6.73 6.76
N ARG A 37 1.58 -7.81 6.67
CA ARG A 37 2.78 -7.90 5.84
C ARG A 37 2.73 -9.18 5.03
N VAL A 38 2.96 -9.07 3.72
CA VAL A 38 2.96 -10.22 2.82
C VAL A 38 4.11 -10.14 1.82
N GLU A 39 4.77 -11.27 1.58
CA GLU A 39 5.86 -11.36 0.61
C GLU A 39 5.31 -11.40 -0.82
N VAL A 40 6.01 -10.76 -1.75
CA VAL A 40 5.67 -10.80 -3.17
C VAL A 40 6.72 -11.65 -3.88
N VAL A 41 6.25 -12.66 -4.61
CA VAL A 41 7.07 -13.53 -5.44
C VAL A 41 7.06 -13.00 -6.88
N SER A 42 8.21 -13.03 -7.55
CA SER A 42 8.29 -12.80 -8.99
C SER A 42 9.36 -13.71 -9.59
N ASP A 43 9.28 -13.95 -10.90
CA ASP A 43 10.25 -14.79 -11.61
C ASP A 43 11.62 -14.10 -11.69
N ALA A 44 11.63 -12.77 -11.75
CA ALA A 44 12.84 -11.95 -11.64
C ALA A 44 13.46 -11.93 -10.23
N GLY A 45 12.74 -12.44 -9.21
CA GLY A 45 13.25 -12.53 -7.84
C GLY A 45 13.41 -11.19 -7.13
N TYR A 46 12.53 -10.22 -7.41
CA TYR A 46 12.60 -8.90 -6.79
C TYR A 46 12.46 -8.99 -5.26
N PRO A 47 13.34 -8.34 -4.47
CA PRO A 47 13.32 -8.45 -3.02
C PRO A 47 12.29 -7.47 -2.43
N ILE A 48 11.01 -7.67 -2.73
CA ILE A 48 9.90 -6.82 -2.31
C ILE A 48 8.88 -7.56 -1.43
N PHE A 49 8.22 -6.80 -0.58
CA PHE A 49 7.05 -7.23 0.17
C PHE A 49 6.05 -6.07 0.24
N ILE A 50 4.81 -6.38 0.59
CA ILE A 50 3.77 -5.37 0.80
C ILE A 50 3.43 -5.27 2.27
N LYS A 51 3.27 -4.02 2.73
CA LYS A 51 2.65 -3.71 4.02
C LYS A 51 1.33 -3.01 3.77
N GLY A 52 0.28 -3.43 4.46
CA GLY A 52 -0.98 -2.72 4.54
C GLY A 52 -1.23 -2.23 5.95
N SER A 53 -1.86 -1.06 6.09
CA SER A 53 -2.30 -0.52 7.38
C SER A 53 -3.66 0.14 7.21
N TYR A 54 -4.59 -0.14 8.11
CA TYR A 54 -5.93 0.41 8.13
C TYR A 54 -6.28 0.88 9.52
N ASN A 55 -6.76 2.11 9.64
CA ASN A 55 -7.27 2.68 10.88
C ASN A 55 -8.68 3.21 10.63
N GLU A 56 -9.67 2.47 11.15
CA GLU A 56 -11.09 2.81 10.97
C GLU A 56 -11.46 4.14 11.64
N LEU A 57 -10.94 4.41 12.85
CA LEU A 57 -11.26 5.65 13.58
C LEU A 57 -10.71 6.90 12.89
N ALA A 58 -9.47 6.85 12.43
CA ALA A 58 -8.84 7.97 11.75
C ALA A 58 -9.24 8.04 10.27
N GLN A 59 -9.98 7.05 9.76
CA GLN A 59 -10.30 6.89 8.34
C GLN A 59 -9.00 6.99 7.52
N LYS A 60 -8.03 6.13 7.82
CA LYS A 60 -6.76 6.06 7.08
C LYS A 60 -6.50 4.66 6.56
N LEU A 61 -6.04 4.56 5.33
CA LEU A 61 -5.65 3.31 4.68
C LEU A 61 -4.36 3.53 3.91
N SER A 62 -3.43 2.60 4.04
CA SER A 62 -2.20 2.58 3.25
C SER A 62 -1.88 1.19 2.73
N TYR A 63 -1.49 1.09 1.47
CA TYR A 63 -0.87 -0.10 0.88
C TYR A 63 0.45 0.29 0.24
N VAL A 64 1.55 -0.34 0.66
CA VAL A 64 2.90 0.06 0.24
C VAL A 64 3.71 -1.14 -0.25
N ILE A 65 4.37 -0.99 -1.38
CA ILE A 65 5.41 -1.91 -1.85
C ILE A 65 6.74 -1.43 -1.27
N ILE A 66 7.39 -2.32 -0.52
CA ILE A 66 8.66 -2.05 0.14
C ILE A 66 9.73 -2.93 -0.49
N HIS A 67 10.75 -2.29 -1.07
CA HIS A 67 11.96 -2.94 -1.51
C HIS A 67 12.93 -3.06 -0.33
N ARG A 68 13.42 -4.27 -0.05
CA ARG A 68 14.21 -4.56 1.16
C ARG A 68 15.43 -3.67 1.35
N ALA A 69 16.07 -3.24 0.27
CA ALA A 69 17.24 -2.37 0.34
C ALA A 69 16.94 -0.86 0.15
N ALA A 70 15.77 -0.50 -0.39
CA ALA A 70 15.46 0.88 -0.77
C ALA A 70 14.34 1.52 0.07
N GLY A 71 13.57 0.72 0.81
CA GLY A 71 12.40 1.18 1.56
C GLY A 71 11.14 1.22 0.70
N ARG A 72 10.22 2.13 1.01
CA ARG A 72 8.98 2.34 0.25
C ARG A 72 9.33 2.84 -1.15
N ILE A 73 8.85 2.11 -2.16
CA ILE A 73 9.09 2.41 -3.58
C ILE A 73 7.78 2.68 -4.34
N TYR A 74 6.66 2.29 -3.75
CA TYR A 74 5.34 2.53 -4.30
C TYR A 74 4.34 2.50 -3.16
N GLY A 75 3.31 3.34 -3.20
CA GLY A 75 2.27 3.25 -2.18
C GLY A 75 1.00 4.00 -2.53
N LEU A 76 -0.11 3.55 -1.98
CA LEU A 76 -1.41 4.21 -2.00
C LEU A 76 -1.72 4.64 -0.57
N ASP A 77 -2.01 5.92 -0.36
CA ASP A 77 -2.44 6.47 0.92
C ASP A 77 -3.81 7.15 0.76
N LEU A 78 -4.70 6.89 1.71
CA LEU A 78 -6.04 7.49 1.84
C LEU A 78 -6.23 8.11 3.22
N GLY A 79 -6.92 9.25 3.27
CA GLY A 79 -7.33 9.91 4.52
C GLY A 79 -6.27 10.82 5.15
N GLN A 80 -5.24 11.19 4.38
CA GLN A 80 -4.25 12.17 4.80
C GLN A 80 -3.80 13.03 3.62
N ASP A 81 -3.85 14.33 3.78
CA ASP A 81 -3.37 15.26 2.75
C ASP A 81 -1.87 15.11 2.48
N HIS A 82 -1.50 15.18 1.20
CA HIS A 82 -0.11 15.20 0.76
C HIS A 82 0.23 16.44 -0.05
N ARG A 83 1.47 16.91 0.14
CA ARG A 83 2.07 18.00 -0.63
C ARG A 83 3.36 17.52 -1.28
N ASN A 84 3.45 17.66 -2.59
CA ASN A 84 4.63 17.32 -3.36
C ASN A 84 5.81 18.27 -3.04
N PRO A 85 7.05 17.85 -3.33
CA PRO A 85 8.24 18.68 -3.09
C PRO A 85 8.26 20.04 -3.80
N ASP A 86 7.51 20.19 -4.89
CA ASP A 86 7.30 21.43 -5.62
C ASP A 86 6.22 22.35 -5.00
N GLY A 87 5.55 21.86 -3.95
CA GLY A 87 4.50 22.59 -3.23
C GLY A 87 3.09 22.28 -3.71
N GLU A 88 2.90 21.46 -4.75
CA GLU A 88 1.57 21.07 -5.24
C GLU A 88 0.82 20.25 -4.17
N GLN A 89 -0.44 20.62 -3.91
CA GLN A 89 -1.33 19.87 -3.02
C GLN A 89 -2.02 18.77 -3.82
N VAL A 90 -1.78 17.50 -3.46
CA VAL A 90 -2.35 16.33 -4.16
C VAL A 90 -3.69 15.92 -3.55
N GLY A 91 -3.85 16.10 -2.24
CA GLY A 91 -5.07 15.79 -1.50
C GLY A 91 -5.00 14.45 -0.74
N GLU A 92 -6.11 14.08 -0.11
CA GLU A 92 -6.18 12.94 0.81
C GLU A 92 -6.10 11.56 0.16
N LYS A 93 -6.32 11.46 -1.15
CA LYS A 93 -6.19 10.23 -1.94
C LYS A 93 -5.06 10.41 -2.94
N HIS A 94 -3.96 9.72 -2.71
CA HIS A 94 -2.78 9.86 -3.54
C HIS A 94 -1.95 8.57 -3.58
N LYS A 95 -1.24 8.37 -4.70
CA LYS A 95 -0.25 7.30 -4.85
C LYS A 95 1.14 7.88 -4.98
N HIS A 96 2.09 7.29 -4.28
CA HIS A 96 3.49 7.60 -4.35
C HIS A 96 4.19 6.69 -5.34
N ARG A 97 5.16 7.25 -6.07
CA ARG A 97 5.99 6.52 -7.03
C ARG A 97 7.45 6.83 -6.75
N TRP A 98 8.31 5.82 -6.74
CA TRP A 98 9.74 6.02 -6.63
C TRP A 98 10.28 6.83 -7.80
N ASP A 99 11.11 7.82 -7.46
CA ASP A 99 11.94 8.58 -8.36
C ASP A 99 13.34 8.75 -7.74
N GLU A 100 14.41 8.73 -8.51
CA GLU A 100 15.77 8.80 -7.94
C GLU A 100 16.03 10.09 -7.15
N LEU A 101 15.45 11.21 -7.57
CA LEU A 101 15.66 12.53 -6.98
C LEU A 101 14.83 12.70 -5.69
N TYR A 102 13.58 12.26 -5.70
CA TYR A 102 12.64 12.50 -4.61
C TYR A 102 12.25 11.25 -3.80
N ARG A 103 12.68 10.07 -4.23
CA ARG A 103 12.29 8.77 -3.70
C ARG A 103 10.76 8.66 -3.70
N ASP A 104 10.16 8.28 -2.59
CA ASP A 104 8.73 8.16 -2.40
C ASP A 104 8.01 9.52 -2.17
N LYS A 105 8.68 10.68 -2.24
CA LYS A 105 8.04 11.95 -1.86
C LYS A 105 7.06 12.52 -2.89
N LYS A 106 7.15 12.08 -4.15
CA LYS A 106 6.24 12.53 -5.21
C LYS A 106 5.04 11.62 -5.29
N ALA A 107 3.86 12.24 -5.31
CA ALA A 107 2.60 11.54 -5.44
C ALA A 107 1.69 12.18 -6.50
N TYR A 108 0.69 11.42 -6.92
CA TYR A 108 -0.35 11.84 -7.86
C TYR A 108 -1.72 11.36 -7.40
N VAL A 109 -2.79 11.97 -7.88
CA VAL A 109 -4.16 11.52 -7.62
C VAL A 109 -4.45 10.29 -8.49
N PRO A 110 -4.70 9.10 -7.91
CA PRO A 110 -5.01 7.91 -8.69
C PRO A 110 -6.46 7.93 -9.19
N PRO A 111 -6.69 7.89 -10.52
CA PRO A 111 -8.04 7.83 -11.08
C PRO A 111 -8.68 6.44 -10.96
N ASP A 112 -7.85 5.40 -10.78
CA ASP A 112 -8.23 3.99 -10.72
C ASP A 112 -8.73 3.54 -9.34
N ILE A 113 -8.46 4.32 -8.28
CA ILE A 113 -8.98 4.07 -6.95
C ILE A 113 -10.34 4.74 -6.79
N THR A 114 -11.40 3.95 -6.88
CA THR A 114 -12.80 4.42 -6.91
C THR A 114 -13.63 3.99 -5.71
N ALA A 115 -13.20 2.95 -5.00
CA ALA A 115 -13.90 2.47 -3.82
C ALA A 115 -13.70 3.44 -2.62
N PRO A 116 -14.68 3.54 -1.72
CA PRO A 116 -14.54 4.33 -0.50
C PRO A 116 -13.57 3.65 0.47
N ILE A 117 -12.98 4.42 1.38
CA ILE A 117 -12.02 3.92 2.37
C ILE A 117 -12.58 2.86 3.33
N THR A 118 -13.91 2.78 3.45
CA THR A 118 -14.62 1.74 4.20
C THR A 118 -14.69 0.39 3.47
N GLU A 119 -14.13 0.29 2.27
CA GLU A 119 -14.02 -0.94 1.47
C GLU A 119 -12.55 -1.30 1.19
N PRO A 120 -11.75 -1.60 2.23
CA PRO A 120 -10.32 -1.83 2.10
C PRO A 120 -9.99 -3.01 1.17
N VAL A 121 -10.82 -4.06 1.15
CA VAL A 121 -10.64 -5.21 0.26
C VAL A 121 -10.87 -4.82 -1.22
N THR A 122 -11.88 -4.00 -1.52
CA THR A 122 -12.10 -3.48 -2.88
C THR A 122 -10.93 -2.59 -3.32
N ILE A 123 -10.45 -1.72 -2.44
CA ILE A 123 -9.29 -0.86 -2.71
C ILE A 123 -8.03 -1.70 -2.94
N TRP A 124 -7.85 -2.79 -2.20
CA TRP A 124 -6.73 -3.71 -2.38
C TRP A 124 -6.72 -4.33 -3.78
N GLN A 125 -7.88 -4.76 -4.27
CA GLN A 125 -8.01 -5.30 -5.63
C GLN A 125 -7.62 -4.25 -6.68
N GLN A 126 -8.04 -2.99 -6.49
CA GLN A 126 -7.68 -1.88 -7.38
C GLN A 126 -6.18 -1.58 -7.34
N PHE A 127 -5.58 -1.58 -6.14
CA PHE A 127 -4.15 -1.42 -5.95
C PHE A 127 -3.35 -2.54 -6.64
N CYS A 128 -3.76 -3.80 -6.48
CA CYS A 128 -3.14 -4.95 -7.14
C CYS A 128 -3.22 -4.87 -8.66
N LEU A 129 -4.38 -4.49 -9.20
CA LEU A 129 -4.59 -4.37 -10.65
C LEU A 129 -3.61 -3.38 -11.27
N GLU A 130 -3.49 -2.19 -10.67
CA GLU A 130 -2.64 -1.15 -11.22
C GLU A 130 -1.15 -1.43 -11.01
N SER A 131 -0.77 -2.03 -9.88
CA SER A 131 0.62 -2.45 -9.60
C SER A 131 1.03 -3.78 -10.25
N ARG A 132 0.13 -4.38 -11.06
CA ARG A 132 0.33 -5.65 -11.77
C ARG A 132 0.71 -6.81 -10.84
N ILE A 133 0.04 -6.88 -9.69
CA ILE A 133 0.22 -7.96 -8.72
C ILE A 133 -0.98 -8.88 -8.79
N THR A 134 -0.73 -10.17 -9.00
CA THR A 134 -1.76 -11.20 -8.88
C THR A 134 -1.83 -11.68 -7.43
N HIS A 135 -2.99 -11.58 -6.78
CA HIS A 135 -3.19 -12.16 -5.45
C HIS A 135 -3.87 -13.53 -5.56
N ASN A 136 -3.10 -14.60 -5.36
CA ASN A 136 -3.58 -15.99 -5.34
C ASN A 136 -4.10 -16.38 -3.95
N GLY A 137 -5.15 -15.71 -3.50
CA GLY A 137 -5.76 -15.95 -2.20
C GLY A 137 -6.91 -14.98 -1.92
N ILE A 138 -7.35 -14.95 -0.67
CA ILE A 138 -8.39 -14.03 -0.22
C ILE A 138 -7.79 -13.05 0.78
N MET A 139 -8.02 -11.76 0.57
CA MET A 139 -7.83 -10.77 1.62
C MET A 139 -9.06 -10.75 2.50
N GLN A 140 -8.88 -11.05 3.78
CA GLN A 140 -9.95 -10.95 4.77
C GLN A 140 -10.27 -9.47 5.03
N GLU A 141 -11.53 -9.19 5.37
CA GLU A 141 -11.90 -7.87 5.88
C GLU A 141 -11.11 -7.56 7.18
N PRO A 142 -10.77 -6.30 7.43
CA PRO A 142 -10.28 -5.90 8.75
C PRO A 142 -11.27 -6.35 9.83
N PRO A 143 -10.78 -6.78 11.01
CA PRO A 143 -11.66 -7.01 12.13
C PRO A 143 -12.39 -5.70 12.47
N PRO A 144 -13.68 -5.77 12.86
CA PRO A 144 -14.39 -4.58 13.29
C PRO A 144 -13.69 -3.95 14.50
N LEU A 145 -13.65 -2.62 14.55
CA LEU A 145 -13.10 -1.93 15.70
C LEU A 145 -13.84 -2.36 16.99
N GLN A 146 -13.11 -3.00 17.89
CA GLN A 146 -13.58 -3.30 19.23
C GLN A 146 -13.05 -2.24 20.18
N LEU A 147 -13.87 -1.22 20.47
CA LEU A 147 -13.56 -0.27 21.53
C LEU A 147 -13.71 -0.99 22.87
N ASP A 148 -12.60 -1.22 23.56
CA ASP A 148 -12.65 -1.74 24.92
C ASP A 148 -13.45 -0.77 25.81
N LEU A 149 -14.56 -1.29 26.35
CA LEU A 149 -15.35 -0.62 27.38
C LEU A 149 -14.57 -0.63 28.70
N PHE A 150 -13.60 0.26 28.84
CA PHE A 150 -13.09 0.61 30.17
C PHE A 150 -14.07 1.60 30.82
N LEU A 151 -14.96 1.05 31.65
CA LEU A 151 -15.78 1.79 32.64
C LEU A 151 -14.97 2.13 33.88
#